data_AF-Q9LB66-F1
#
_entry.id   AF-Q9LB66-F1
#
_cell.length_a   1.000
_cell.length_b   1.000
_cell.length_c   1.000
_cell.angle_alpha   90.00
_cell.angle_beta   90.00
_cell.angle_gamma   90.00
#
_symmetry.space_group_name_H-M   'P 1'
#
loop_
_entity.id
_entity.type
_entity.pdbx_description
1 polymer ?
#
loop_
_entity_poly.entity_id
_entity_poly.type
_entity_poly.pdbx_seq_one_letter_code
_entity_poly.pdbx_strand_id
1 'polypeptide(L)'
;GHFTNNQGRMNLFVQDGRVATLNAGHQASMIFNNLVDSATGFYKPLIKINNAQNLTKNKEHVLVKAQNIDYNLVGVQGASYDNIFASNTNLQEQFKERLALYNNNNRMDICVVRNTDDIKACGMAIGDQAM
;
A
#
# COMPACT_ATOMS: atom_id res chain seq x y z
N GLY A 1 -10.60 -5.13 20.65
CA GLY A 1 -10.13 -3.76 20.88
C GLY A 1 -10.14 -2.97 19.58
N HIS A 2 -9.82 -1.68 19.66
CA HIS A 2 -9.60 -0.82 18.50
C HIS A 2 -8.17 -1.00 17.98
N PHE A 3 -7.99 -0.76 16.68
CA PHE A 3 -6.67 -0.72 16.06
C PHE A 3 -6.48 0.62 15.38
N THR A 4 -5.29 1.21 15.53
CA THR A 4 -4.92 2.45 14.84
C THR A 4 -3.55 2.27 14.23
N ASN A 5 -3.47 2.36 12.90
CA ASN A 5 -2.21 2.53 12.21
C ASN A 5 -2.03 4.02 11.91
N ASN A 6 -1.20 4.69 12.71
CA ASN A 6 -0.85 6.09 12.51
C ASN A 6 0.42 6.21 11.65
N GLN A 7 0.24 6.23 10.32
CA GLN A 7 1.31 6.41 9.34
C GLN A 7 2.44 5.35 9.42
N GLY A 8 2.17 4.22 10.08
CA GLY A 8 3.07 3.09 10.19
C GLY A 8 2.96 2.14 9.00
N ARG A 9 4.04 1.38 8.75
CA ARG A 9 4.09 0.35 7.71
C ARG A 9 3.93 -1.04 8.32
N MET A 10 2.84 -1.72 7.99
CA MET A 10 2.65 -3.14 8.30
C MET A 10 3.30 -3.99 7.21
N ASN A 11 4.25 -4.85 7.58
CA ASN A 11 4.87 -5.80 6.66
C ASN A 11 4.20 -7.18 6.84
N LEU A 12 3.51 -7.63 5.81
CA LEU A 12 2.87 -8.94 5.76
C LEU A 12 3.72 -9.89 4.94
N PHE A 13 3.88 -11.11 5.42
CA PHE A 13 4.61 -12.18 4.74
C PHE A 13 3.63 -13.18 4.17
N VAL A 14 3.89 -13.62 2.94
CA VAL A 14 3.13 -14.71 2.32
C VAL A 14 3.68 -16.05 2.83
N GLN A 15 2.81 -16.87 3.40
CA GLN A 15 3.09 -18.24 3.84
C GLN A 15 1.99 -19.16 3.29
N ASP A 16 2.39 -20.27 2.67
CA ASP A 16 1.47 -21.24 2.04
C ASP A 16 0.40 -20.58 1.12
N GLY A 17 0.85 -19.55 0.39
CA GLY A 17 0.03 -18.79 -0.54
C GLY A 17 -1.02 -17.88 0.09
N ARG A 18 -0.93 -17.58 1.39
CA ARG A 18 -1.86 -16.72 2.14
C ARG A 18 -1.12 -15.67 2.96
N VAL A 19 -1.87 -14.71 3.48
CA VAL A 19 -1.42 -13.71 4.44
C VAL A 19 -2.29 -13.75 5.69
N ALA A 20 -1.71 -13.37 6.83
CA ALA A 20 -2.47 -13.25 8.07
C ALA A 20 -3.43 -12.05 8.03
N THR A 21 -4.63 -12.24 8.59
CA THR A 21 -5.63 -11.17 8.76
C THR A 21 -5.44 -10.48 10.10
N LEU A 22 -5.32 -9.15 10.09
CA LEU A 22 -5.43 -8.34 11.29
C LEU A 22 -6.91 -8.22 11.69
N ASN A 23 -7.26 -8.70 12.89
CA ASN A 23 -8.62 -8.62 13.41
C ASN A 23 -8.72 -7.53 14.49
N ALA A 24 -9.48 -6.46 14.21
CA ALA A 24 -9.89 -5.47 15.20
C ALA A 24 -11.34 -5.74 15.63
N GLY A 25 -11.61 -5.70 16.94
CA GLY A 25 -12.91 -6.07 17.48
C GLY A 25 -14.01 -5.04 17.20
N HIS A 26 -13.64 -3.79 16.94
CA HIS A 26 -14.59 -2.69 16.68
C HIS A 26 -14.12 -1.83 15.51
N GLN A 27 -13.19 -0.90 15.74
CA GLN A 27 -12.71 0.03 14.71
C GLN A 27 -11.26 -0.27 14.32
N ALA A 28 -10.95 -0.13 13.04
CA ALA A 28 -9.59 -0.03 12.52
C ALA A 28 -9.40 1.33 11.81
N SER A 29 -8.49 2.16 12.29
CA SER A 29 -8.20 3.47 11.69
C SER A 29 -6.89 3.41 10.91
N MET A 30 -6.94 3.75 9.63
CA MET A 30 -5.80 3.87 8.73
C MET A 30 -5.51 5.34 8.47
N ILE A 31 -4.48 5.87 9.13
CA ILE A 31 -4.11 7.28 9.04
C ILE A 31 -2.87 7.39 8.15
N PHE A 32 -2.95 8.22 7.12
CA PHE A 32 -1.89 8.37 6.12
C PHE A 32 -1.70 9.82 5.71
N ASN A 33 -0.60 10.11 5.02
CA ASN A 33 -0.27 11.42 4.51
C ASN A 33 0.16 11.34 3.04
N ASN A 34 0.43 12.49 2.42
CA ASN A 34 0.89 12.61 1.03
C ASN A 34 2.42 12.69 0.91
N LEU A 35 3.17 12.23 1.92
CA LEU A 35 4.62 12.21 1.85
C LEU A 35 5.10 11.20 0.82
N VAL A 36 5.75 11.70 -0.21
CA VAL A 36 6.42 10.91 -1.24
C VAL A 36 7.77 10.43 -0.70
N ASP A 37 8.02 9.13 -0.79
CA ASP A 37 9.32 8.53 -0.49
C ASP A 37 10.26 8.82 -1.66
N SER A 38 11.38 9.49 -1.42
CA SER A 38 12.31 9.88 -2.48
C SER A 38 12.97 8.69 -3.17
N ALA A 39 13.12 7.55 -2.49
CA ALA A 39 13.70 6.35 -3.08
C ALA A 39 12.77 5.77 -4.15
N THR A 40 11.46 5.74 -3.88
CA THR A 40 10.46 5.14 -4.78
C THR A 40 9.76 6.16 -5.68
N GLY A 41 9.82 7.45 -5.33
CA GLY A 41 9.04 8.50 -5.99
C GLY A 41 7.53 8.37 -5.80
N PHE A 42 7.08 7.64 -4.78
CA PHE A 42 5.66 7.39 -4.52
C PHE A 42 5.31 7.43 -3.03
N TYR A 43 4.02 7.43 -2.70
CA TYR A 43 3.57 7.45 -1.31
C TYR A 43 4.11 6.27 -0.51
N LYS A 44 4.42 6.53 0.78
CA LYS A 44 4.82 5.47 1.71
C LYS A 44 3.66 4.48 1.91
N PRO A 45 3.86 3.17 1.70
CA PRO A 45 2.81 2.19 1.94
C PRO A 45 2.53 2.03 3.43
N LEU A 46 1.25 1.93 3.77
CA LEU A 46 0.76 1.55 5.10
C LEU A 46 0.73 0.03 5.26
N ILE A 47 0.54 -0.70 4.16
CA ILE A 47 0.58 -2.16 4.13
C ILE A 47 1.50 -2.58 2.99
N LYS A 48 2.51 -3.39 3.31
CA LYS A 48 3.44 -4.00 2.36
C LYS A 48 3.30 -5.52 2.43
N ILE A 49 2.91 -6.16 1.32
CA ILE A 49 2.92 -7.62 1.19
C ILE A 49 4.20 -8.02 0.46
N ASN A 50 5.12 -8.68 1.17
CA ASN A 50 6.34 -9.22 0.56
C ASN A 50 6.06 -10.59 -0.06
N ASN A 51 6.72 -10.89 -1.18
CA ASN A 51 6.56 -12.13 -1.93
C ASN A 51 5.11 -12.36 -2.41
N ALA A 52 4.44 -11.27 -2.82
CA ALA A 52 3.04 -11.28 -3.24
C ALA A 52 2.79 -12.14 -4.49
N GLN A 53 3.81 -12.41 -5.31
CA GLN A 53 3.73 -13.35 -6.44
C GLN A 53 3.36 -14.77 -6.00
N ASN A 54 3.62 -15.12 -4.73
CA ASN A 54 3.30 -16.45 -4.18
C ASN A 54 1.86 -16.55 -3.66
N LEU A 55 1.08 -15.47 -3.66
CA LEU A 55 -0.33 -15.52 -3.24
C LEU A 55 -1.14 -16.47 -4.13
N THR A 56 -2.03 -17.24 -3.52
CA THR A 56 -3.00 -18.04 -4.29
C THR A 56 -3.87 -17.09 -5.13
N LYS A 57 -3.78 -17.21 -6.45
CA LYS A 57 -4.57 -16.40 -7.39
C LYS A 57 -6.06 -16.73 -7.28
N ASN A 58 -6.90 -15.79 -7.71
CA ASN A 58 -8.37 -15.94 -7.76
C ASN A 58 -9.01 -16.29 -6.41
N LYS A 59 -8.38 -15.84 -5.32
CA LYS A 59 -8.85 -16.04 -3.96
C LYS A 59 -8.79 -14.72 -3.20
N GLU A 60 -9.81 -14.48 -2.39
CA GLU A 60 -9.81 -13.34 -1.48
C GLU A 60 -8.80 -13.55 -0.35
N HIS A 61 -7.93 -12.55 -0.16
CA HIS A 61 -6.97 -12.49 0.94
C HIS A 61 -7.32 -11.31 1.84
N VAL A 62 -8.01 -11.57 2.95
CA VAL A 62 -8.47 -10.53 3.87
C VAL A 62 -7.30 -10.02 4.69
N LEU A 63 -6.93 -8.75 4.51
CA LEU A 63 -5.80 -8.14 5.23
C LEU A 63 -6.22 -7.61 6.61
N VAL A 64 -7.40 -6.98 6.67
CA VAL A 64 -7.92 -6.32 7.87
C VAL A 64 -9.41 -6.62 7.97
N LYS A 65 -9.84 -7.03 9.17
CA LYS A 65 -11.25 -7.25 9.52
C LYS A 65 -11.59 -6.43 10.75
N ALA A 66 -12.61 -5.59 10.65
CA ALA A 66 -13.14 -4.76 11.72
C ALA A 66 -14.65 -4.55 11.50
N GLN A 67 -15.37 -4.04 12.50
CA GLN A 67 -16.76 -3.59 12.31
C GLN A 67 -16.80 -2.34 11.43
N ASN A 68 -15.87 -1.40 11.69
CA ASN A 68 -15.69 -0.18 10.90
C ASN A 68 -14.21 -0.01 10.55
N ILE A 69 -13.94 0.42 9.30
CA ILE A 69 -12.59 0.77 8.85
C ILE A 69 -12.62 2.23 8.41
N ASP A 70 -11.89 3.09 9.12
CA ASP A 70 -11.83 4.51 8.85
C ASP A 70 -10.52 4.87 8.17
N TYR A 71 -10.62 5.69 7.13
CA TYR A 71 -9.49 6.20 6.36
C TYR A 71 -9.33 7.69 6.66
N ASN A 72 -8.14 8.11 7.08
CA ASN A 72 -7.89 9.48 7.50
C ASN A 72 -6.63 10.02 6.82
N LEU A 73 -6.78 11.08 6.01
CA LEU A 73 -5.66 11.83 5.47
C LEU A 73 -5.25 12.92 6.46
N VAL A 74 -3.98 12.97 6.82
CA VAL A 74 -3.39 14.03 7.64
C VAL A 74 -2.32 14.78 6.87
N GLY A 75 -2.18 16.07 7.15
CA GLY A 75 -1.10 16.90 6.61
C GLY A 75 0.28 16.44 7.09
N VAL A 76 1.32 16.82 6.35
CA VAL A 76 2.71 16.63 6.77
C VAL A 76 3.21 17.95 7.34
N GLN A 77 3.81 17.93 8.53
CA GLN A 77 4.36 19.13 9.15
C GLN A 77 5.46 19.72 8.25
N GLY A 78 5.31 20.99 7.83
CA GLY A 78 6.25 21.66 6.92
C GLY A 78 6.02 21.44 5.41
N ALA A 79 5.03 20.63 5.02
CA ALA A 79 4.52 20.64 3.65
C ALA A 79 3.43 21.70 3.55
N SER A 80 3.42 22.51 2.48
CA SER A 80 2.31 23.43 2.24
C SER A 80 1.01 22.62 2.22
N TYR A 81 -0.01 23.13 2.94
CA TYR A 81 -1.38 22.63 2.86
C TYR A 81 -1.94 22.70 1.42
N ASP A 82 -1.19 23.31 0.49
CA ASP A 82 -1.48 23.37 -0.95
C ASP A 82 -1.54 22.02 -1.67
N ASN A 83 -1.07 20.93 -1.07
CA ASN A 83 -1.25 19.56 -1.61
C ASN A 83 -2.33 18.75 -0.88
N ILE A 84 -3.06 19.37 0.06
CA ILE A 84 -4.37 18.89 0.54
C ILE A 84 -5.47 19.53 -0.33
N PHE A 85 -5.14 20.04 -1.52
CA PHE A 85 -6.15 20.40 -2.50
C PHE A 85 -6.80 19.13 -3.04
N ALA A 86 -7.97 18.83 -2.46
CA ALA A 86 -9.10 18.22 -3.14
C ALA A 86 -8.75 17.14 -4.18
N SER A 87 -8.16 16.03 -3.73
CA SER A 87 -8.35 14.82 -4.52
C SER A 87 -9.83 14.49 -4.42
N ASN A 88 -10.59 14.67 -5.52
CA ASN A 88 -11.99 14.26 -5.62
C ASN A 88 -12.18 12.73 -5.41
N THR A 89 -11.08 12.00 -5.24
CA THR A 89 -11.09 10.58 -4.91
C THR A 89 -11.40 10.36 -3.42
N ASN A 90 -12.38 9.50 -3.16
CA ASN A 90 -12.70 8.96 -1.84
C ASN A 90 -11.41 8.53 -1.08
N LEU A 91 -11.33 8.80 0.23
CA LEU A 91 -10.19 8.44 1.09
C LEU A 91 -9.84 6.95 1.04
N GLN A 92 -10.82 6.08 0.80
CA GLN A 92 -10.61 4.66 0.57
C GLN A 92 -9.80 4.40 -0.71
N GLU A 93 -10.03 5.14 -1.79
CA GLU A 93 -9.25 5.01 -3.03
C GLU A 93 -7.82 5.51 -2.82
N GLN A 94 -7.64 6.62 -2.12
CA GLN A 94 -6.30 7.10 -1.75
C GLN A 94 -5.56 6.08 -0.87
N PHE A 95 -6.27 5.38 0.01
CA PHE A 95 -5.68 4.31 0.81
C PHE A 95 -5.18 3.15 -0.05
N LYS A 96 -5.85 2.80 -1.16
CA LYS A 96 -5.41 1.71 -2.05
C LYS A 96 -4.02 1.96 -2.64
N GLU A 97 -3.68 3.22 -2.93
CA GLU A 97 -2.33 3.58 -3.38
C GLU A 97 -1.25 3.32 -2.31
N ARG A 98 -1.64 3.20 -1.05
CA ARG A 98 -0.78 2.91 0.12
C ARG A 98 -0.78 1.44 0.51
N LEU A 99 -1.45 0.58 -0.25
CA LEU A 99 -1.25 -0.87 -0.23
C LEU A 99 -0.24 -1.23 -1.32
N ALA A 100 0.81 -1.96 -0.98
CA ALA A 100 1.85 -2.32 -1.93
C ALA A 100 2.15 -3.82 -1.91
N LEU A 101 2.12 -4.44 -3.09
CA LEU A 101 2.44 -5.84 -3.32
C LEU A 101 3.82 -5.90 -3.96
N TYR A 102 4.70 -6.74 -3.40
CA TYR A 102 6.09 -6.83 -3.84
C TYR A 102 6.42 -8.22 -4.34
N ASN A 103 7.10 -8.28 -5.48
CA ASN A 103 7.77 -9.45 -6.03
C ASN A 103 9.28 -9.16 -6.07
N ASN A 104 10.08 -9.94 -5.33
CA ASN A 104 11.54 -9.79 -5.25
C ASN A 104 12.01 -8.33 -5.03
N ASN A 105 11.39 -7.64 -4.07
CA ASN A 105 11.61 -6.22 -3.73
C ASN A 105 11.17 -5.17 -4.76
N ASN A 106 10.62 -5.59 -5.91
CA ASN A 106 9.98 -4.68 -6.86
C ASN A 106 8.46 -4.67 -6.64
N ARG A 107 7.84 -3.50 -6.77
CA ARG A 107 6.39 -3.34 -6.61
C ARG A 107 5.67 -3.86 -7.85
N MET A 108 4.61 -4.65 -7.68
CA MET A 108 3.89 -5.31 -8.79
C MET A 108 2.43 -4.87 -8.93
N ASP A 109 1.85 -4.21 -7.92
CA ASP A 109 0.48 -3.64 -8.00
C ASP A 109 0.45 -2.32 -8.77
N ILE A 110 1.45 -1.46 -8.56
CA ILE A 110 1.60 -0.17 -9.21
C ILE A 110 3.07 -0.02 -9.60
N CYS A 111 3.31 0.18 -10.91
CA CYS A 111 4.63 0.50 -11.43
C CYS A 111 4.80 2.01 -11.51
N VAL A 112 5.65 2.55 -10.64
CA VAL A 112 5.98 3.98 -10.59
C VAL A 112 7.19 4.19 -11.50
N VAL A 113 6.98 4.85 -12.63
CA VAL A 113 8.01 4.99 -13.67
C VAL A 113 8.53 6.43 -13.73
N ARG A 114 9.81 6.62 -13.40
CA ARG A 114 10.51 7.90 -13.51
C ARG A 114 11.65 7.85 -14.52
N ASN A 115 12.17 6.65 -14.79
CA ASN A 115 13.25 6.38 -15.73
C ASN A 115 13.15 4.95 -16.28
N THR A 116 14.07 4.59 -17.17
CA THR A 116 14.10 3.26 -17.80
C THR A 116 14.38 2.12 -16.82
N ASP A 117 15.07 2.36 -15.70
CA ASP A 117 15.34 1.33 -14.71
C ASP A 117 14.06 0.95 -13.94
N ASP A 118 13.19 1.93 -13.66
CA ASP A 118 11.88 1.67 -13.08
C ASP A 118 11.00 0.80 -14.02
N ILE A 119 11.12 0.97 -15.35
CA ILE A 119 10.43 0.13 -16.35
C ILE A 119 10.92 -1.32 -16.27
N LYS A 120 12.24 -1.54 -16.25
CA LYS A 120 12.83 -2.88 -16.12
C LYS A 120 12.44 -3.53 -14.79
N ALA A 121 12.45 -2.77 -13.69
CA ALA A 121 12.03 -3.25 -12.38
C ALA A 121 10.56 -3.68 -12.38
N CYS A 122 9.69 -2.92 -13.05
CA CYS A 122 8.29 -3.28 -13.28
C CYS A 122 8.16 -4.57 -14.10
N GLY A 123 8.85 -4.66 -15.24
CA GLY A 123 8.85 -5.86 -16.10
C GLY A 123 9.25 -7.12 -15.33
N MET A 124 10.32 -7.04 -14.52
CA MET A 124 10.72 -8.12 -13.62
C MET A 124 9.66 -8.44 -12.54
N ALA A 125 9.01 -7.43 -11.96
CA ALA A 125 7.97 -7.62 -10.94
C ALA A 125 6.73 -8.33 -11.49
N ILE A 126 6.30 -7.98 -12.70
CA ILE A 126 5.07 -8.52 -13.31
C ILE A 126 5.33 -9.74 -14.22
N GLY A 127 6.58 -10.03 -14.55
CA GLY A 127 6.96 -11.15 -15.41
C GLY A 127 6.87 -10.86 -16.90
N ASP A 128 6.95 -9.58 -17.30
CA ASP A 128 7.00 -9.15 -18.70
C ASP A 128 8.45 -8.88 -19.11
N GLN A 129 8.99 -9.71 -20.00
CA GLN A 129 10.37 -9.59 -20.50
C GLN A 129 10.52 -8.58 -21.65
N ALA A 130 9.40 -8.10 -22.22
CA ALA A 130 9.42 -7.16 -23.33
C ALA A 130 9.45 -5.69 -22.86
N MET A 131 9.18 -5.44 -21.58
CA MET A 131 9.36 -4.14 -20.90
C MET A 131 10.83 -3.88 -20.56
#